data_AF-A0A6J6F3D4-F1
#
_entry.id   AF-A0A6J6F3D4-F1
#
_cell.length_a   1.000
_cell.length_b   1.000
_cell.length_c   1.000
_cell.angle_alpha   90.00
_cell.angle_beta   90.00
_cell.angle_gamma   90.00
#
_symmetry.space_group_name_H-M   'P 1'
#
loop_
_entity.id
_entity.type
_entity.pdbx_description
1 polymer ?
#
loop_
_entity_poly.entity_id
_entity_poly.type
_entity_poly.pdbx_seq_one_letter_code
_entity_poly.pdbx_strand_id
1 'polypeptide(L)'
;MADVFEEMATCGAHRVIVLHDDASGLRAMIALDDVALGPACGGIRTRPYPATLDALRDVTELAAAMTLKCAIAGLDAGGGKTVVIERPGMDRAAAFRRLGDHIDDLGGLYRAAGDLGTTQDDLLHVAERTTFVNTTGEQLGAATGDGIVNCIRACARHRGIGDLSGLHVAVQGCGLIGAGVARSMVSVGARVTVADVDEARAGALADEIGAAWVPSAAILFVDADIVSPCAVGGVLTPAVVRELRAWAVCGGANNQLADRSVDALLAEREITYVPDFLASAGAVIDGAARTVMGVDPAPFIARLEHTASEVFDRARADGSGTDAAARLMARARIDDASRDKAGEVVDQVERDAACSPASQPNVTARPSVVPPPQ
;
A
#
# COMPACT_ATOMS: atom_id res chain seq x y z
N MET A 1 -25.33 17.87 4.25
CA MET A 1 -25.00 16.44 4.21
C MET A 1 -23.94 16.32 3.14
N ALA A 2 -22.77 15.76 3.42
CA ALA A 2 -21.79 15.47 2.37
C ALA A 2 -22.34 14.33 1.50
N ASP A 3 -22.28 14.48 0.18
CA ASP A 3 -22.72 13.44 -0.75
C ASP A 3 -21.66 12.34 -0.88
N VAL A 4 -22.10 11.08 -0.87
CA VAL A 4 -21.20 9.92 -0.93
C VAL A 4 -20.45 9.87 -2.26
N PHE A 5 -21.09 10.29 -3.36
CA PHE A 5 -20.44 10.30 -4.67
C PHE A 5 -19.40 11.42 -4.78
N GLU A 6 -19.67 12.59 -4.21
CA GLU A 6 -18.68 13.68 -4.09
C GLU A 6 -17.45 13.25 -3.26
N GLU A 7 -17.67 12.56 -2.14
CA GLU A 7 -16.58 12.04 -1.30
C GLU A 7 -15.79 10.94 -2.00
N MET A 8 -16.46 9.99 -2.66
CA MET A 8 -15.79 8.97 -3.47
C MET A 8 -15.00 9.57 -4.63
N ALA A 9 -15.54 10.59 -5.30
CA ALA A 9 -14.84 11.30 -6.37
C ALA A 9 -13.60 12.05 -5.86
N THR A 10 -13.61 12.49 -4.60
CA THR A 10 -12.47 13.19 -3.97
C THR A 10 -11.39 12.21 -3.52
N CYS A 11 -11.77 11.08 -2.94
CA CYS A 11 -10.82 10.13 -2.33
C CYS A 11 -10.30 9.04 -3.28
N GLY A 12 -10.91 8.84 -4.46
CA GLY A 12 -10.35 8.03 -5.55
C GLY A 12 -10.85 6.59 -5.67
N ALA A 13 -11.65 6.08 -4.72
CA ALA A 13 -12.08 4.68 -4.76
C ALA A 13 -13.19 4.41 -5.79
N HIS A 14 -12.96 3.49 -6.73
CA HIS A 14 -13.94 3.13 -7.76
C HIS A 14 -15.11 2.27 -7.25
N ARG A 15 -14.91 1.50 -6.18
CA ARG A 15 -15.96 0.65 -5.59
C ARG A 15 -15.88 0.62 -4.07
N VAL A 16 -16.99 0.92 -3.40
CA VAL A 16 -17.14 0.76 -1.95
C VAL A 16 -18.31 -0.17 -1.64
N ILE A 17 -18.09 -1.14 -0.76
CA ILE A 17 -19.07 -2.11 -0.31
C ILE A 17 -19.31 -1.86 1.18
N VAL A 18 -20.52 -1.44 1.53
CA VAL A 18 -20.92 -1.19 2.92
C VAL A 18 -21.56 -2.45 3.48
N LEU A 19 -21.02 -2.94 4.60
CA LEU A 19 -21.41 -4.19 5.23
C LEU A 19 -22.09 -3.92 6.58
N HIS A 20 -23.21 -4.59 6.81
CA HIS A 20 -23.95 -4.52 8.07
C HIS A 20 -24.56 -5.89 8.39
N ASP A 21 -24.36 -6.34 9.63
CA ASP A 21 -25.01 -7.53 10.17
C ASP A 21 -25.48 -7.26 11.61
N ASP A 22 -26.79 -7.39 11.85
CA ASP A 22 -27.39 -7.10 13.15
C ASP A 22 -27.02 -8.15 14.22
N ALA A 23 -26.90 -9.42 13.83
CA ALA A 23 -26.68 -10.52 14.76
C ALA A 23 -25.28 -10.47 15.40
N SER A 24 -24.25 -10.21 14.59
CA SER A 24 -22.87 -10.02 15.07
C SER A 24 -22.55 -8.58 15.48
N GLY A 25 -23.36 -7.63 15.05
CA GLY A 25 -23.10 -6.20 15.20
C GLY A 25 -22.07 -5.65 14.21
N LEU A 26 -21.67 -6.41 13.18
CA LEU A 26 -20.72 -5.97 12.16
C LEU A 26 -21.20 -4.68 11.50
N ARG A 27 -20.30 -3.69 11.45
CA ARG A 27 -20.35 -2.58 10.51
C ARG A 27 -18.97 -2.37 9.93
N ALA A 28 -18.85 -2.57 8.63
CA ALA A 28 -17.58 -2.49 7.93
C ALA A 28 -17.75 -1.88 6.54
N MET A 29 -16.65 -1.45 5.95
CA MET A 29 -16.58 -1.06 4.55
C MET A 29 -15.39 -1.71 3.89
N ILE A 30 -15.56 -2.21 2.67
CA ILE A 30 -14.47 -2.65 1.79
C ILE A 30 -14.41 -1.67 0.63
N ALA A 31 -13.27 -1.02 0.43
CA ALA A 31 -13.01 -0.20 -0.75
C ALA A 31 -12.03 -0.92 -1.67
N LEU A 32 -12.37 -0.98 -2.95
CA LEU A 32 -11.47 -1.36 -4.03
C LEU A 32 -11.21 -0.09 -4.83
N ASP A 33 -9.97 0.38 -4.80
CA ASP A 33 -9.56 1.59 -5.50
C ASP A 33 -9.38 1.28 -6.98
N ASP A 34 -8.40 0.43 -7.32
CA ASP A 34 -8.10 0.06 -8.70
C ASP A 34 -7.72 -1.43 -8.78
N VAL A 35 -8.18 -2.11 -9.84
CA VAL A 35 -7.90 -3.53 -10.13
C VAL A 35 -7.36 -3.75 -11.54
N ALA A 36 -6.87 -2.69 -12.19
CA ALA A 36 -6.28 -2.75 -13.53
C ALA A 36 -5.03 -3.62 -13.54
N LEU A 37 -4.17 -3.51 -12.53
CA LEU A 37 -2.94 -4.32 -12.42
C LEU A 37 -3.17 -5.76 -11.94
N GLY A 38 -4.30 -6.04 -11.28
CA GLY A 38 -4.59 -7.35 -10.70
C GLY A 38 -5.61 -7.25 -9.57
N PRO A 39 -5.86 -8.36 -8.83
CA PRO A 39 -6.71 -8.33 -7.66
C PRO A 39 -6.25 -7.29 -6.64
N ALA A 40 -7.21 -6.62 -6.01
CA ALA A 40 -6.93 -5.65 -4.96
C ALA A 40 -6.39 -6.36 -3.71
N CYS A 41 -5.41 -5.74 -3.04
CA CYS A 41 -4.95 -6.20 -1.74
C CYS A 41 -4.94 -5.06 -0.71
N GLY A 42 -5.18 -5.41 0.55
CA GLY A 42 -5.31 -4.43 1.62
C GLY A 42 -5.49 -5.03 2.99
N GLY A 43 -5.12 -4.26 4.00
CA GLY A 43 -5.33 -4.66 5.39
C GLY A 43 -6.78 -4.46 5.85
N ILE A 44 -7.16 -5.16 6.92
CA ILE A 44 -8.37 -4.91 7.70
C ILE A 44 -7.97 -4.02 8.88
N ARG A 45 -8.45 -2.77 8.90
CA ARG A 45 -8.27 -1.83 10.00
C ARG A 45 -9.48 -1.85 10.91
N THR A 46 -9.27 -2.00 12.20
CA THR A 46 -10.37 -2.08 13.17
C THR A 46 -10.19 -1.02 14.25
N ARG A 47 -11.11 -0.07 14.31
CA ARG A 47 -11.06 1.03 15.29
C ARG A 47 -12.44 1.68 15.45
N PRO A 48 -12.67 2.43 16.54
CA PRO A 48 -13.81 3.30 16.62
C PRO A 48 -13.68 4.47 15.64
N TYR A 49 -14.83 4.87 15.06
CA TYR A 49 -14.98 6.07 14.25
C TYR A 49 -16.07 6.98 14.85
N PRO A 50 -15.84 8.30 14.94
CA PRO A 50 -16.86 9.24 15.43
C PRO A 50 -18.10 9.28 14.55
N ALA A 51 -17.92 9.24 13.22
CA ALA A 51 -18.99 9.16 12.25
C ALA A 51 -18.70 8.14 11.14
N THR A 52 -19.77 7.64 10.50
CA THR A 52 -19.68 6.75 9.34
C THR A 52 -18.90 7.38 8.18
N LEU A 53 -19.00 8.70 8.01
CA LEU A 53 -18.27 9.43 6.97
C LEU A 53 -16.75 9.41 7.21
N ASP A 54 -16.30 9.41 8.47
CA ASP A 54 -14.88 9.29 8.79
C ASP A 54 -14.33 7.91 8.40
N ALA A 55 -15.15 6.86 8.59
CA ALA A 55 -14.79 5.50 8.14
C ALA A 55 -14.74 5.40 6.61
N LEU A 56 -15.67 6.06 5.91
CA LEU A 56 -15.67 6.13 4.44
C LEU A 56 -14.39 6.80 3.92
N ARG A 57 -14.03 7.96 4.47
CA ARG A 57 -12.80 8.67 4.07
C ARG A 57 -11.55 7.86 4.34
N ASP A 58 -11.44 7.24 5.52
CA ASP A 58 -10.27 6.42 5.88
C ASP A 58 -10.14 5.21 4.94
N VAL A 59 -11.24 4.49 4.64
CA VAL A 59 -11.16 3.29 3.79
C VAL A 59 -10.80 3.64 2.33
N THR A 60 -11.31 4.75 1.79
CA THR A 60 -11.04 5.16 0.41
C THR A 60 -9.62 5.71 0.25
N GLU A 61 -9.16 6.57 1.17
CA GLU A 61 -7.79 7.10 1.14
C GLU A 61 -6.74 5.99 1.28
N LEU A 62 -6.98 5.02 2.17
CA LEU A 62 -6.09 3.89 2.36
C LEU A 62 -6.09 2.92 1.17
N ALA A 63 -7.22 2.73 0.48
CA ALA A 63 -7.29 1.91 -0.73
C ALA A 63 -6.50 2.57 -1.88
N ALA A 64 -6.65 3.88 -2.07
CA ALA A 64 -5.89 4.64 -3.05
C ALA A 64 -4.37 4.61 -2.76
N ALA A 65 -3.99 4.70 -1.49
CA ALA A 65 -2.59 4.53 -1.08
C ALA A 65 -2.05 3.14 -1.41
N MET A 66 -2.85 2.08 -1.24
CA MET A 66 -2.48 0.72 -1.62
C MET A 66 -2.29 0.56 -3.13
N THR A 67 -3.14 1.19 -3.95
CA THR A 67 -3.00 1.17 -5.42
C THR A 67 -1.65 1.75 -5.83
N LEU A 68 -1.32 2.95 -5.34
CA LEU A 68 -0.05 3.60 -5.65
C LEU A 68 1.15 2.80 -5.16
N LYS A 69 1.06 2.22 -3.96
CA LYS A 69 2.11 1.39 -3.36
C LYS A 69 2.34 0.10 -4.18
N CYS A 70 1.29 -0.59 -4.59
CA CYS A 70 1.42 -1.78 -5.44
C CYS A 70 1.99 -1.44 -6.83
N ALA A 71 1.50 -0.36 -7.42
CA ALA A 71 1.94 0.10 -8.74
C ALA A 71 3.43 0.47 -8.74
N ILE A 72 3.89 1.30 -7.80
CA ILE A 72 5.31 1.72 -7.75
C ILE A 72 6.23 0.55 -7.39
N ALA A 73 5.76 -0.40 -6.57
CA ALA A 73 6.52 -1.58 -6.18
C ALA A 73 6.68 -2.63 -7.30
N GLY A 74 6.07 -2.39 -8.47
CA GLY A 74 6.16 -3.33 -9.59
C GLY A 74 5.27 -4.57 -9.43
N LEU A 75 4.31 -4.56 -8.51
CA LEU A 75 3.42 -5.69 -8.23
C LEU A 75 2.23 -5.71 -9.20
N ASP A 76 1.81 -6.89 -9.64
CA ASP A 76 0.59 -7.09 -10.44
C ASP A 76 -0.61 -7.27 -9.50
N ALA A 77 -0.84 -6.23 -8.70
CA ALA A 77 -1.86 -6.17 -7.67
C ALA A 77 -2.48 -4.77 -7.64
N GLY A 78 -3.78 -4.73 -7.36
CA GLY A 78 -4.55 -3.51 -7.16
C GLY A 78 -4.54 -3.05 -5.71
N GLY A 79 -5.14 -1.88 -5.46
CA GLY A 79 -5.33 -1.35 -4.10
C GLY A 79 -6.71 -1.61 -3.55
N GLY A 80 -6.76 -2.16 -2.34
CA GLY A 80 -7.99 -2.23 -1.56
C GLY A 80 -7.75 -1.92 -0.10
N LYS A 81 -8.84 -1.82 0.67
CA LYS A 81 -8.80 -1.67 2.11
C LYS A 81 -10.10 -2.14 2.72
N THR A 82 -10.04 -2.61 3.96
CA THR A 82 -11.21 -2.84 4.80
C THR A 82 -11.11 -2.03 6.08
N VAL A 83 -12.22 -1.40 6.49
CA VAL A 83 -12.38 -0.82 7.83
C VAL A 83 -13.52 -1.52 8.55
N VAL A 84 -13.30 -1.88 9.81
CA VAL A 84 -14.31 -2.39 10.74
C VAL A 84 -14.52 -1.33 11.82
N ILE A 85 -15.76 -0.85 11.95
CA ILE A 85 -16.14 0.18 12.92
C ILE A 85 -16.36 -0.50 14.27
N GLU A 86 -15.35 -0.47 15.13
CA GLU A 86 -15.40 -1.05 16.47
C GLU A 86 -16.39 -0.28 17.36
N ARG A 87 -17.29 -1.01 18.01
CA ARG A 87 -18.29 -0.44 18.92
C ARG A 87 -18.61 -1.40 20.08
N PRO A 88 -19.10 -0.87 21.22
CA PRO A 88 -19.65 -1.69 22.29
C PRO A 88 -20.75 -2.63 21.79
N GLY A 89 -20.75 -3.87 22.28
CA GLY A 89 -21.78 -4.86 21.98
C GLY A 89 -21.59 -5.64 20.67
N MET A 90 -20.54 -5.37 19.90
CA MET A 90 -20.16 -6.21 18.75
C MET A 90 -19.66 -7.58 19.25
N ASP A 91 -20.22 -8.67 18.73
CA ASP A 91 -19.60 -9.99 18.84
C ASP A 91 -18.47 -10.04 17.82
N ARG A 92 -17.26 -9.76 18.30
CA ARG A 92 -16.07 -9.63 17.45
C ARG A 92 -15.80 -10.91 16.65
N ALA A 93 -15.86 -12.08 17.27
CA ALA A 93 -15.60 -13.33 16.56
C ALA A 93 -16.64 -13.60 15.47
N ALA A 94 -17.92 -13.39 15.77
CA ALA A 94 -18.99 -13.55 14.77
C ALA A 94 -18.89 -12.50 13.65
N ALA A 95 -18.53 -11.26 13.98
CA ALA A 95 -18.40 -10.18 13.02
C ALA A 95 -17.26 -10.43 12.02
N PHE A 96 -16.12 -10.94 12.49
CA PHE A 96 -14.98 -11.27 11.62
C PHE A 96 -15.22 -12.53 10.77
N ARG A 97 -15.95 -13.54 11.28
CA ARG A 97 -16.46 -14.62 10.42
C ARG A 97 -17.38 -14.06 9.33
N ARG A 98 -18.31 -13.18 9.69
CA ARG A 98 -19.23 -12.58 8.70
C ARG A 98 -18.51 -11.70 7.68
N LEU A 99 -17.46 -11.01 8.10
CA LEU A 99 -16.57 -10.30 7.18
C LEU A 99 -15.87 -11.26 6.22
N GLY A 100 -15.44 -12.43 6.69
CA GLY A 100 -14.87 -13.49 5.86
C GLY A 100 -15.83 -13.98 4.77
N ASP A 101 -17.12 -14.14 5.07
CA ASP A 101 -18.15 -14.44 4.04
C ASP A 101 -18.15 -13.38 2.93
N HIS A 102 -18.14 -12.11 3.31
CA HIS A 102 -18.20 -11.00 2.36
C HIS A 102 -16.91 -10.83 1.55
N ILE A 103 -15.76 -11.20 2.10
CA ILE A 103 -14.51 -11.26 1.35
C ILE A 103 -14.54 -12.45 0.37
N ASP A 104 -15.10 -13.59 0.77
CA ASP A 104 -15.26 -14.77 -0.10
C ASP A 104 -16.18 -14.48 -1.29
N ASP A 105 -17.27 -13.76 -1.07
CA ASP A 105 -18.22 -13.30 -2.11
C ASP A 105 -17.54 -12.49 -3.23
N LEU A 106 -16.36 -11.91 -2.97
CA LEU A 106 -15.57 -11.19 -3.98
C LEU A 106 -14.77 -12.11 -4.90
N GLY A 107 -14.80 -13.43 -4.69
CA GLY A 107 -14.23 -14.43 -5.60
C GLY A 107 -12.73 -14.23 -5.86
N GLY A 108 -12.00 -13.70 -4.89
CA GLY A 108 -10.57 -13.42 -5.00
C GLY A 108 -10.20 -12.09 -5.64
N LEU A 109 -11.19 -11.24 -5.98
CA LEU A 109 -10.95 -9.87 -6.45
C LEU A 109 -10.31 -8.98 -5.37
N TYR A 110 -10.50 -9.32 -4.09
CA TYR A 110 -9.87 -8.67 -2.95
C TYR A 110 -9.20 -9.70 -2.04
N ARG A 111 -7.98 -9.41 -1.60
CA ARG A 111 -7.22 -10.22 -0.65
C ARG A 111 -6.84 -9.38 0.56
N ALA A 112 -7.31 -9.83 1.73
CA ALA A 112 -7.17 -9.11 2.98
C ALA A 112 -5.86 -9.48 3.73
N ALA A 113 -5.45 -8.64 4.68
CA ALA A 113 -4.38 -8.92 5.64
C ALA A 113 -4.65 -8.17 6.97
N GLY A 114 -3.77 -8.32 7.96
CA GLY A 114 -3.82 -7.51 9.19
C GLY A 114 -3.47 -6.03 8.95
N ASP A 115 -4.17 -5.12 9.62
CA ASP A 115 -3.84 -3.70 9.76
C ASP A 115 -4.08 -3.29 11.23
N LEU A 116 -3.91 -2.00 11.53
CA LEU A 116 -4.10 -1.40 12.83
C LEU A 116 -5.42 -1.84 13.50
N GLY A 117 -5.29 -2.36 14.72
CA GLY A 117 -6.40 -2.78 15.58
C GLY A 117 -7.05 -4.12 15.23
N THR A 118 -6.57 -4.79 14.18
CA THR A 118 -6.94 -6.18 13.86
C THR A 118 -5.90 -7.14 14.44
N THR A 119 -6.37 -8.13 15.19
CA THR A 119 -5.54 -9.11 15.89
C THR A 119 -5.35 -10.38 15.06
N GLN A 120 -4.45 -11.26 15.52
CA GLN A 120 -4.28 -12.57 14.90
C GLN A 120 -5.56 -13.41 14.97
N ASP A 121 -6.26 -13.41 16.12
CA ASP A 121 -7.51 -14.15 16.29
C ASP A 121 -8.59 -13.67 15.33
N ASP A 122 -8.66 -12.35 15.10
CA ASP A 122 -9.57 -11.76 14.11
C ASP A 122 -9.31 -12.31 12.70
N LEU A 123 -8.04 -12.35 12.28
CA LEU A 123 -7.65 -12.88 10.97
C LEU A 123 -7.94 -14.38 10.85
N LEU A 124 -7.78 -15.15 11.93
CA LEU A 124 -8.13 -16.56 11.97
C LEU A 124 -9.64 -16.75 11.81
N HIS A 125 -10.48 -15.92 12.42
CA HIS A 125 -11.93 -15.97 12.22
C HIS A 125 -12.36 -15.62 10.80
N VAL A 126 -11.66 -14.71 10.12
CA VAL A 126 -11.87 -14.47 8.68
C VAL A 126 -11.47 -15.70 7.87
N ALA A 127 -10.32 -16.31 8.21
CA ALA A 127 -9.77 -17.47 7.51
C ALA A 127 -10.61 -18.75 7.66
N GLU A 128 -11.49 -18.82 8.67
CA GLU A 128 -12.50 -19.89 8.77
C GLU A 128 -13.50 -19.88 7.59
N ARG A 129 -13.63 -18.74 6.89
CA ARG A 129 -14.67 -18.51 5.87
C ARG A 129 -14.12 -18.28 4.47
N THR A 130 -12.87 -17.86 4.34
CA THR A 130 -12.24 -17.61 3.04
C THR A 130 -10.74 -17.88 3.06
N THR A 131 -10.18 -18.19 1.87
CA THR A 131 -8.73 -18.27 1.66
C THR A 131 -8.11 -16.95 1.22
N PHE A 132 -8.93 -15.92 0.96
CA PHE A 132 -8.47 -14.60 0.50
C PHE A 132 -8.09 -13.68 1.66
N VAL A 133 -7.47 -14.23 2.71
CA VAL A 133 -6.91 -13.47 3.83
C VAL A 133 -5.53 -14.00 4.18
N ASN A 134 -4.55 -13.10 4.29
CA ASN A 134 -3.24 -13.41 4.83
C ASN A 134 -3.27 -13.30 6.36
N THR A 135 -2.98 -14.40 7.03
CA THR A 135 -2.89 -14.49 8.49
C THR A 135 -1.45 -14.47 9.00
N THR A 136 -0.46 -14.34 8.10
CA THR A 136 0.96 -14.29 8.47
C THR A 136 1.41 -12.83 8.65
N GLY A 137 1.99 -12.51 9.82
CA GLY A 137 2.47 -11.16 10.16
C GLY A 137 3.96 -11.06 10.51
N GLU A 138 4.67 -12.18 10.55
CA GLU A 138 6.00 -12.27 11.18
C GLU A 138 7.13 -11.56 10.39
N GLN A 139 6.98 -11.37 9.08
CA GLN A 139 8.08 -10.89 8.21
C GLN A 139 7.98 -9.42 7.80
N LEU A 140 6.92 -8.70 8.21
CA LEU A 140 6.63 -7.33 7.75
C LEU A 140 7.76 -6.32 8.06
N GLY A 141 8.33 -6.41 9.27
CA GLY A 141 9.41 -5.52 9.71
C GLY A 141 10.71 -5.74 8.95
N ALA A 142 11.10 -7.00 8.74
CA ALA A 142 12.30 -7.37 7.98
C ALA A 142 12.17 -6.99 6.51
N ALA A 143 11.05 -7.33 5.85
CA ALA A 143 10.81 -6.99 4.45
C ALA A 143 10.84 -5.47 4.22
N THR A 144 10.26 -4.69 5.15
CA THR A 144 10.33 -3.22 5.08
C THR A 144 11.75 -2.72 5.31
N GLY A 145 12.47 -3.28 6.28
CA GLY A 145 13.88 -2.96 6.52
C GLY A 145 14.75 -3.17 5.29
N ASP A 146 14.62 -4.32 4.63
CA ASP A 146 15.36 -4.66 3.42
C ASP A 146 15.00 -3.75 2.24
N GLY A 147 13.71 -3.39 2.12
CA GLY A 147 13.28 -2.41 1.13
C GLY A 147 13.88 -1.03 1.35
N ILE A 148 13.91 -0.55 2.60
CA ILE A 148 14.56 0.72 2.95
C ILE A 148 16.06 0.68 2.70
N VAL A 149 16.74 -0.44 3.01
CA VAL A 149 18.16 -0.61 2.67
C VAL A 149 18.38 -0.43 1.16
N ASN A 150 17.55 -1.05 0.31
CA ASN A 150 17.66 -0.90 -1.14
C ASN A 150 17.37 0.53 -1.62
N CYS A 151 16.39 1.22 -1.05
CA CYS A 151 16.15 2.62 -1.34
C CYS A 151 17.32 3.53 -0.89
N ILE A 152 17.93 3.25 0.27
CA ILE A 152 19.11 3.99 0.75
C ILE A 152 20.33 3.72 -0.15
N ARG A 153 20.50 2.50 -0.68
CA ARG A 153 21.51 2.22 -1.72
C ARG A 153 21.34 3.13 -2.93
N ALA A 154 20.11 3.33 -3.39
CA ALA A 154 19.82 4.26 -4.48
C ALA A 154 20.25 5.70 -4.13
N CYS A 155 19.91 6.18 -2.92
CA CYS A 155 20.33 7.51 -2.45
C CYS A 155 21.87 7.64 -2.41
N ALA A 156 22.55 6.65 -1.84
CA ALA A 156 24.01 6.61 -1.75
C ALA A 156 24.65 6.66 -3.14
N ARG A 157 24.15 5.86 -4.09
CA ARG A 157 24.63 5.86 -5.48
C ARG A 157 24.46 7.21 -6.16
N HIS A 158 23.31 7.86 -6.00
CA HIS A 158 23.08 9.19 -6.58
C HIS A 158 24.04 10.25 -5.99
N ARG A 159 24.49 10.04 -4.75
CA ARG A 159 25.50 10.86 -4.07
C ARG A 159 26.95 10.46 -4.39
N GLY A 160 27.18 9.40 -5.17
CA GLY A 160 28.52 8.88 -5.47
C GLY A 160 29.16 8.07 -4.35
N ILE A 161 28.35 7.59 -3.39
CA ILE A 161 28.78 6.73 -2.28
C ILE A 161 28.57 5.27 -2.70
N GLY A 162 29.64 4.48 -2.70
CA GLY A 162 29.63 3.09 -3.20
C GLY A 162 29.26 2.02 -2.17
N ASP A 163 29.30 2.34 -0.87
CA ASP A 163 29.02 1.41 0.23
C ASP A 163 28.21 2.12 1.33
N LEU A 164 27.34 1.38 2.01
CA LEU A 164 26.56 1.86 3.14
C LEU A 164 27.30 1.72 4.48
N SER A 165 28.38 0.94 4.51
CA SER A 165 29.19 0.74 5.72
C SER A 165 29.69 2.07 6.28
N GLY A 166 29.49 2.28 7.58
CA GLY A 166 29.90 3.49 8.30
C GLY A 166 28.96 4.70 8.19
N LEU A 167 28.00 4.70 7.25
CA LEU A 167 26.98 5.75 7.16
C LEU A 167 26.16 5.81 8.44
N HIS A 168 25.79 7.03 8.86
CA HIS A 168 24.99 7.24 10.05
C HIS A 168 23.50 7.37 9.69
N VAL A 169 22.67 6.47 10.21
CA VAL A 169 21.22 6.51 10.02
C VAL A 169 20.52 6.80 11.35
N ALA A 170 19.74 7.88 11.38
CA ALA A 170 18.87 8.23 12.50
C ALA A 170 17.47 7.64 12.27
N VAL A 171 17.08 6.64 13.06
CA VAL A 171 15.79 5.94 12.93
C VAL A 171 14.81 6.43 14.00
N GLN A 172 13.72 7.06 13.58
CA GLN A 172 12.65 7.50 14.47
C GLN A 172 11.57 6.43 14.58
N GLY A 173 11.35 5.92 15.79
CA GLY A 173 10.39 4.86 16.09
C GLY A 173 11.08 3.51 16.20
N CYS A 174 10.82 2.79 17.30
CA CYS A 174 11.37 1.48 17.62
C CYS A 174 10.26 0.40 17.67
N GLY A 175 9.13 0.64 17.00
CA GLY A 175 8.10 -0.36 16.76
C GLY A 175 8.52 -1.39 15.70
N LEU A 176 7.57 -2.24 15.25
CA LEU A 176 7.85 -3.33 14.30
C LEU A 176 8.66 -2.89 13.07
N ILE A 177 8.24 -1.80 12.42
CA ILE A 177 8.89 -1.29 11.21
C ILE A 177 10.24 -0.66 11.55
N GLY A 178 10.29 0.30 12.47
CA GLY A 178 11.54 1.00 12.80
C GLY A 178 12.62 0.09 13.38
N ALA A 179 12.25 -0.91 14.20
CA ALA A 179 13.19 -1.92 14.67
C ALA A 179 13.69 -2.82 13.53
N GLY A 180 12.83 -3.19 12.58
CA GLY A 180 13.24 -3.90 11.36
C GLY A 180 14.24 -3.11 10.53
N VAL A 181 13.97 -1.82 10.31
CA VAL A 181 14.86 -0.89 9.60
C VAL A 181 16.20 -0.74 10.30
N ALA A 182 16.20 -0.52 11.62
CA ALA A 182 17.43 -0.38 12.40
C ALA A 182 18.31 -1.65 12.30
N ARG A 183 17.72 -2.84 12.43
CA ARG A 183 18.42 -4.13 12.28
C ARG A 183 18.97 -4.32 10.87
N SER A 184 18.17 -4.05 9.82
CA SER A 184 18.63 -4.16 8.43
C SER A 184 19.74 -3.16 8.09
N MET A 185 19.75 -1.97 8.71
CA MET A 185 20.85 -1.01 8.52
C MET A 185 22.14 -1.45 9.23
N VAL A 186 22.04 -1.99 10.44
CA VAL A 186 23.21 -2.55 11.16
C VAL A 186 23.79 -3.74 10.39
N SER A 187 22.95 -4.60 9.79
CA SER A 187 23.43 -5.78 9.04
C SER A 187 24.26 -5.44 7.80
N VAL A 188 24.09 -4.22 7.24
CA VAL A 188 24.90 -3.68 6.15
C VAL A 188 26.04 -2.78 6.61
N GLY A 189 26.34 -2.75 7.92
CA GLY A 189 27.48 -2.04 8.49
C GLY A 189 27.25 -0.55 8.76
N ALA A 190 26.02 -0.06 8.68
CA ALA A 190 25.72 1.34 9.02
C ALA A 190 25.77 1.56 10.55
N ARG A 191 26.14 2.77 10.96
CA ARG A 191 25.96 3.24 12.34
C ARG A 191 24.51 3.68 12.50
N VAL A 192 23.85 3.24 13.56
CA VAL A 192 22.46 3.59 13.81
C VAL A 192 22.33 4.37 15.12
N THR A 193 21.51 5.41 15.09
CA THR A 193 20.94 6.04 16.28
C THR A 193 19.43 5.86 16.24
N VAL A 194 18.82 5.37 17.31
CA VAL A 194 17.36 5.17 17.39
C VAL A 194 16.70 6.15 18.36
N ALA A 195 15.40 6.36 18.21
CA ALA A 195 14.60 7.02 19.23
C ALA A 195 13.17 6.49 19.23
N ASP A 196 12.50 6.54 20.37
CA ASP A 196 11.07 6.24 20.51
C ASP A 196 10.49 7.15 21.61
N VAL A 197 9.18 7.34 21.61
CA VAL A 197 8.47 8.01 22.71
C VAL A 197 8.53 7.17 23.98
N ASP A 198 8.65 5.84 23.82
CA ASP A 198 8.96 4.87 24.86
C ASP A 198 10.47 4.70 24.96
N GLU A 199 11.13 5.49 25.81
CA GLU A 199 12.59 5.47 25.96
C GLU A 199 13.13 4.09 26.38
N ALA A 200 12.35 3.30 27.12
CA ALA A 200 12.74 1.95 27.48
C ALA A 200 12.83 1.04 26.25
N ARG A 201 11.92 1.20 25.29
CA ARG A 201 11.96 0.51 24.00
C ARG A 201 13.13 0.95 23.15
N ALA A 202 13.43 2.25 23.12
CA ALA A 202 14.59 2.78 22.41
C ALA A 202 15.90 2.23 22.98
N GLY A 203 16.04 2.24 24.32
CA GLY A 203 17.20 1.68 25.01
C GLY A 203 17.37 0.18 24.75
N ALA A 204 16.28 -0.60 24.87
CA ALA A 204 16.33 -2.04 24.62
C ALA A 204 16.76 -2.38 23.18
N LEU A 205 16.24 -1.67 22.17
CA LEU A 205 16.64 -1.88 20.78
C LEU A 205 18.09 -1.44 20.55
N ALA A 206 18.51 -0.32 21.15
CA ALA A 206 19.88 0.17 21.02
C ALA A 206 20.90 -0.84 21.59
N ASP A 207 20.62 -1.39 22.78
CA ASP A 207 21.44 -2.44 23.39
C ASP A 207 21.46 -3.72 22.54
N GLU A 208 20.32 -4.11 21.97
CA GLU A 208 20.21 -5.29 21.10
C GLU A 208 21.11 -5.19 19.87
N ILE A 209 21.12 -4.03 19.20
CA ILE A 209 21.80 -3.85 17.91
C ILE A 209 23.16 -3.16 18.03
N GLY A 210 23.61 -2.81 19.24
CA GLY A 210 24.85 -2.07 19.48
C GLY A 210 24.82 -0.63 18.93
N ALA A 211 23.65 0.01 18.99
CA ALA A 211 23.41 1.39 18.53
C ALA A 211 23.39 2.40 19.68
N ALA A 212 23.36 3.68 19.34
CA ALA A 212 23.02 4.74 20.29
C ALA A 212 21.51 5.00 20.28
N TRP A 213 20.98 5.60 21.34
CA TRP A 213 19.64 6.20 21.32
C TRP A 213 19.65 7.63 21.86
N VAL A 214 18.66 8.41 21.43
CA VAL A 214 18.46 9.80 21.85
C VAL A 214 16.99 10.04 22.20
N PRO A 215 16.67 11.12 22.94
CA PRO A 215 15.29 11.53 23.13
C PRO A 215 14.55 11.74 21.81
N SER A 216 13.27 11.35 21.75
CA SER A 216 12.46 11.38 20.53
C SER A 216 12.42 12.74 19.82
N ALA A 217 12.48 13.85 20.57
CA ALA A 217 12.50 15.20 20.01
C ALA A 217 13.81 15.56 19.27
N ALA A 218 14.91 14.83 19.53
CA ALA A 218 16.22 15.14 18.97
C ALA A 218 16.52 14.38 17.67
N ILE A 219 15.89 13.23 17.44
CA ILE A 219 16.30 12.24 16.42
C ILE A 219 16.36 12.79 14.99
N LEU A 220 15.42 13.65 14.60
CA LEU A 220 15.38 14.22 13.26
C LEU A 220 16.52 15.21 13.00
N PHE A 221 17.14 15.73 14.06
CA PHE A 221 18.18 16.77 13.98
C PHE A 221 19.57 16.28 14.38
N VAL A 222 19.70 14.97 14.62
CA VAL A 222 21.00 14.32 14.84
C VAL A 222 21.87 14.57 13.61
N ASP A 223 23.17 14.76 13.84
CA ASP A 223 24.17 14.82 12.78
C ASP A 223 24.37 13.43 12.18
N ALA A 224 23.49 13.10 11.23
CA ALA A 224 23.40 11.82 10.55
C ALA A 224 23.37 12.03 9.03
N ASP A 225 23.81 11.02 8.29
CA ASP A 225 23.77 11.01 6.83
C ASP A 225 22.33 10.91 6.31
N ILE A 226 21.56 10.01 6.94
CA ILE A 226 20.19 9.69 6.57
C ILE A 226 19.28 9.80 7.80
N VAL A 227 18.10 10.40 7.62
CA VAL A 227 17.00 10.33 8.58
C VAL A 227 15.95 9.35 8.07
N SER A 228 15.50 8.44 8.92
CA SER A 228 14.51 7.40 8.60
C SER A 228 13.30 7.49 9.54
N PRO A 229 12.27 8.28 9.15
CA PRO A 229 11.05 8.37 9.93
C PRO A 229 10.23 7.07 9.86
N CYS A 230 10.05 6.38 10.98
CA CYS A 230 9.36 5.09 11.08
C CYS A 230 8.27 5.06 12.17
N ALA A 231 7.86 6.22 12.69
CA ALA A 231 6.88 6.35 13.78
C ALA A 231 5.51 6.87 13.29
N VAL A 232 5.40 8.19 13.07
CA VAL A 232 4.16 8.86 12.69
C VAL A 232 4.34 9.64 11.38
N GLY A 233 3.23 9.90 10.69
CA GLY A 233 3.22 10.78 9.52
C GLY A 233 3.29 12.26 9.90
N GLY A 234 3.50 13.12 8.90
CA GLY A 234 3.51 14.58 9.01
C GLY A 234 4.73 15.17 9.71
N VAL A 235 5.76 14.36 9.94
CA VAL A 235 6.97 14.77 10.66
C VAL A 235 7.87 15.69 9.84
N LEU A 236 7.85 15.57 8.52
CA LEU A 236 8.59 16.45 7.63
C LEU A 236 7.74 17.70 7.36
N THR A 237 7.86 18.67 8.26
CA THR A 237 7.29 20.02 8.09
C THR A 237 8.31 20.96 7.45
N PRO A 238 7.90 22.12 6.91
CA PRO A 238 8.85 23.12 6.43
C PRO A 238 9.85 23.58 7.50
N ALA A 239 9.46 23.58 8.79
CA ALA A 239 10.37 23.93 9.88
C ALA A 239 11.43 22.83 10.08
N VAL A 240 10.98 21.57 10.17
CA VAL A 240 11.87 20.41 10.33
C VAL A 240 12.85 20.32 9.17
N VAL A 241 12.38 20.38 7.92
CA VAL A 241 13.23 20.26 6.72
C VAL A 241 14.32 21.34 6.66
N ARG A 242 14.06 22.55 7.17
CA ARG A 242 15.08 23.62 7.23
C ARG A 242 16.18 23.36 8.26
N GLU A 243 15.91 22.52 9.26
CA GLU A 243 16.85 22.19 10.32
C GLU A 243 17.51 20.81 10.13
N LEU A 244 17.02 19.99 9.18
CA LEU A 244 17.63 18.71 8.83
C LEU A 244 19.09 18.91 8.40
N ARG A 245 19.94 18.05 8.96
CA ARG A 245 21.38 17.95 8.63
C ARG A 245 21.67 16.80 7.66
N ALA A 246 20.79 15.80 7.64
CA ALA A 246 20.89 14.67 6.74
C ALA A 246 20.75 15.10 5.28
N TRP A 247 21.49 14.43 4.41
CA TRP A 247 21.42 14.62 2.98
C TRP A 247 20.40 13.69 2.31
N ALA A 248 19.84 12.73 3.04
CA ALA A 248 18.73 11.91 2.57
C ALA A 248 17.69 11.65 3.65
N VAL A 249 16.45 11.46 3.20
CA VAL A 249 15.33 11.01 4.03
C VAL A 249 14.71 9.77 3.38
N CYS A 250 14.71 8.66 4.11
CA CYS A 250 14.15 7.39 3.66
C CYS A 250 13.56 6.62 4.84
N GLY A 251 12.26 6.77 5.06
CA GLY A 251 11.54 6.23 6.22
C GLY A 251 10.46 5.20 5.89
N GLY A 252 10.06 4.44 6.91
CA GLY A 252 8.96 3.47 6.82
C GLY A 252 7.59 4.01 7.26
N ALA A 253 7.53 5.22 7.81
CA ALA A 253 6.27 5.86 8.18
C ALA A 253 5.45 6.21 6.92
N ASN A 254 4.13 6.10 7.00
CA ASN A 254 3.25 6.59 5.94
C ASN A 254 2.98 8.09 6.13
N ASN A 255 2.75 8.80 5.02
CA ASN A 255 2.46 10.23 4.97
C ASN A 255 3.54 11.07 5.65
N GLN A 256 4.83 10.87 5.33
CA GLN A 256 5.94 11.53 6.04
C GLN A 256 5.95 13.04 5.88
N LEU A 257 5.59 13.54 4.70
CA LEU A 257 5.44 14.96 4.41
C LEU A 257 4.20 15.52 5.13
N ALA A 258 4.38 16.64 5.85
CA ALA A 258 3.26 17.35 6.46
C ALA A 258 2.26 17.88 5.41
N ASP A 259 2.78 18.26 4.25
CA ASP A 259 2.02 18.61 3.06
C ASP A 259 2.88 18.39 1.81
N ARG A 260 2.25 18.29 0.64
CA ARG A 260 2.94 17.99 -0.62
C ARG A 260 3.97 19.05 -1.04
N SER A 261 3.83 20.31 -0.60
CA SER A 261 4.79 21.36 -0.97
C SER A 261 6.15 21.17 -0.31
N VAL A 262 6.23 20.37 0.76
CA VAL A 262 7.49 20.01 1.43
C VAL A 262 8.42 19.23 0.51
N ASP A 263 7.90 18.48 -0.47
CA ASP A 263 8.71 17.76 -1.47
C ASP A 263 9.60 18.72 -2.27
N ALA A 264 9.08 19.88 -2.67
CA ALA A 264 9.85 20.91 -3.36
C ALA A 264 10.93 21.53 -2.47
N LEU A 265 10.64 21.72 -1.17
CA LEU A 265 11.61 22.26 -0.21
C LEU A 265 12.76 21.28 0.06
N LEU A 266 12.47 19.97 0.10
CA LEU A 266 13.51 18.94 0.21
C LEU A 266 14.46 18.98 -0.99
N ALA A 267 13.90 19.12 -2.20
CA ALA A 267 14.68 19.27 -3.43
C ALA A 267 15.52 20.56 -3.45
N GLU A 268 14.94 21.71 -3.05
CA GLU A 268 15.65 23.00 -2.94
C GLU A 268 16.86 22.90 -1.98
N ARG A 269 16.72 22.10 -0.92
CA ARG A 269 17.78 21.85 0.06
C ARG A 269 18.76 20.75 -0.31
N GLU A 270 18.64 20.18 -1.51
CA GLU A 270 19.46 19.06 -1.98
C GLU A 270 19.40 17.85 -1.04
N ILE A 271 18.26 17.65 -0.37
CA ILE A 271 17.98 16.49 0.47
C ILE A 271 17.25 15.45 -0.38
N THR A 272 17.90 14.32 -0.65
CA THR A 272 17.29 13.22 -1.42
C THR A 272 16.18 12.57 -0.60
N TYR A 273 14.93 12.77 -1.01
CA TYR A 273 13.78 12.15 -0.39
C TYR A 273 13.35 10.90 -1.16
N VAL A 274 13.14 9.79 -0.45
CA VAL A 274 12.48 8.60 -1.00
C VAL A 274 11.01 8.68 -0.61
N PRO A 275 10.08 8.76 -1.58
CA PRO A 275 8.66 8.82 -1.28
C PRO A 275 8.24 7.66 -0.37
N ASP A 276 7.53 7.97 0.70
CA ASP A 276 7.16 7.05 1.76
C ASP A 276 6.48 5.76 1.27
N PHE A 277 5.58 5.85 0.29
CA PHE A 277 4.88 4.70 -0.26
C PHE A 277 5.78 3.80 -1.10
N LEU A 278 6.91 4.31 -1.61
CA LEU A 278 7.98 3.52 -2.21
C LEU A 278 8.90 2.93 -1.14
N ALA A 279 9.39 3.76 -0.21
CA ALA A 279 10.32 3.33 0.84
C ALA A 279 9.73 2.24 1.75
N SER A 280 8.45 2.36 2.10
CA SER A 280 7.73 1.40 2.96
C SER A 280 7.11 0.21 2.21
N ALA A 281 7.42 0.04 0.92
CA ALA A 281 6.74 -0.96 0.07
C ALA A 281 7.06 -2.41 0.45
N GLY A 282 8.15 -2.69 1.17
CA GLY A 282 8.63 -4.04 1.47
C GLY A 282 7.57 -4.95 2.11
N ALA A 283 6.80 -4.45 3.08
CA ALA A 283 5.70 -5.20 3.69
C ALA A 283 4.58 -5.57 2.69
N VAL A 284 4.23 -4.64 1.79
CA VAL A 284 3.21 -4.90 0.76
C VAL A 284 3.74 -5.85 -0.29
N ILE A 285 5.03 -5.76 -0.65
CA ILE A 285 5.68 -6.70 -1.54
C ILE A 285 5.64 -8.12 -0.96
N ASP A 286 6.04 -8.30 0.30
CA ASP A 286 6.02 -9.63 0.93
C ASP A 286 4.60 -10.23 0.94
N GLY A 287 3.60 -9.44 1.34
CA GLY A 287 2.21 -9.88 1.37
C GLY A 287 1.63 -10.17 -0.02
N ALA A 288 1.68 -9.18 -0.93
CA ALA A 288 1.03 -9.27 -2.23
C ALA A 288 1.73 -10.24 -3.19
N ALA A 289 3.07 -10.27 -3.21
CA ALA A 289 3.79 -11.22 -4.06
C ALA A 289 3.41 -12.66 -3.73
N ARG A 290 3.33 -13.00 -2.43
CA ARG A 290 2.95 -14.35 -2.01
C ARG A 290 1.46 -14.64 -2.19
N THR A 291 0.60 -13.71 -1.77
CA THR A 291 -0.82 -14.00 -1.61
C THR A 291 -1.67 -13.62 -2.82
N VAL A 292 -1.26 -12.63 -3.62
CA VAL A 292 -1.96 -12.21 -4.85
C VAL A 292 -1.33 -12.87 -6.06
N MET A 293 0.00 -12.76 -6.19
CA MET A 293 0.74 -13.15 -7.40
C MET A 293 1.25 -14.60 -7.34
N GLY A 294 1.40 -15.19 -6.14
CA GLY A 294 1.92 -16.54 -5.96
C GLY A 294 3.42 -16.68 -6.28
N VAL A 295 4.21 -15.62 -6.08
CA VAL A 295 5.64 -15.55 -6.41
C VAL A 295 6.50 -15.17 -5.21
N ASP A 296 7.82 -15.37 -5.33
CA ASP A 296 8.81 -14.95 -4.34
C ASP A 296 8.90 -13.41 -4.28
N PRO A 297 8.78 -12.77 -3.08
CA PRO A 297 8.92 -11.32 -2.95
C PRO A 297 10.35 -10.79 -3.11
N ALA A 298 11.39 -11.61 -2.90
CA ALA A 298 12.77 -11.11 -2.84
C ALA A 298 13.22 -10.30 -4.09
N PRO A 299 12.89 -10.71 -5.34
CA PRO A 299 13.22 -9.92 -6.53
C PRO A 299 12.55 -8.53 -6.55
N PHE A 300 11.33 -8.41 -6.04
CA PHE A 300 10.60 -7.14 -5.98
C PHE A 300 11.16 -6.22 -4.90
N ILE A 301 11.54 -6.77 -3.74
CA ILE A 301 12.23 -6.01 -2.69
C ILE A 301 13.57 -5.48 -3.20
N ALA A 302 14.35 -6.31 -3.90
CA ALA A 302 15.63 -5.90 -4.51
C ALA A 302 15.45 -4.80 -5.56
N ARG A 303 14.38 -4.87 -6.36
CA ARG A 303 14.06 -3.88 -7.39
C ARG A 303 13.81 -2.48 -6.84
N LEU A 304 13.49 -2.32 -5.56
CA LEU A 304 13.27 -1.00 -4.95
C LEU A 304 14.48 -0.05 -5.07
N GLU A 305 15.72 -0.57 -5.16
CA GLU A 305 16.91 0.26 -5.46
C GLU A 305 16.80 0.90 -6.85
N HIS A 306 16.45 0.09 -7.84
CA HIS A 306 16.30 0.56 -9.21
C HIS A 306 15.12 1.52 -9.34
N THR A 307 13.96 1.18 -8.77
CA THR A 307 12.77 2.04 -8.80
C THR A 307 13.03 3.39 -8.12
N ALA A 308 13.71 3.42 -6.98
CA ALA A 308 14.09 4.69 -6.34
C ALA A 308 15.03 5.52 -7.23
N SER A 309 15.99 4.87 -7.89
CA SER A 309 16.89 5.54 -8.84
C SER A 309 16.11 6.16 -10.02
N GLU A 310 15.16 5.42 -10.61
CA GLU A 310 14.30 5.92 -11.68
C GLU A 310 13.46 7.12 -11.24
N VAL A 311 12.93 7.10 -10.01
CA VAL A 311 12.20 8.24 -9.43
C VAL A 311 13.09 9.47 -9.33
N PHE A 312 14.33 9.33 -8.86
CA PHE A 312 15.26 10.45 -8.76
C PHE A 312 15.61 11.02 -10.13
N ASP A 313 15.88 10.16 -11.10
CA ASP A 313 16.22 10.56 -12.46
C ASP A 313 15.06 11.30 -13.14
N ARG A 314 13.81 10.83 -12.95
CA ARG A 314 12.60 11.50 -13.43
C ARG A 314 12.39 12.86 -12.76
N ALA A 315 12.49 12.90 -11.43
CA ALA A 315 12.33 14.13 -10.66
C ALA A 315 13.32 15.21 -11.14
N ARG A 316 14.58 14.82 -11.35
CA ARG A 316 15.63 15.69 -11.88
C ARG A 316 15.37 16.14 -13.32
N ALA A 317 14.97 15.24 -14.20
CA ALA A 317 14.70 15.55 -15.61
C ALA A 317 13.53 16.55 -15.76
N ASP A 318 12.49 16.39 -14.94
CA ASP A 318 11.27 17.18 -15.02
C ASP A 318 11.30 18.43 -14.12
N GLY A 319 12.36 18.61 -13.31
CA GLY A 319 12.45 19.70 -12.33
C GLY A 319 11.37 19.64 -11.25
N SER A 320 10.90 18.42 -10.93
CA SER A 320 9.85 18.16 -9.94
C SER A 320 10.41 17.55 -8.65
N GLY A 321 9.58 17.46 -7.62
CA GLY A 321 9.92 16.71 -6.42
C GLY A 321 9.73 15.21 -6.60
N THR A 322 10.38 14.43 -5.74
CA THR A 322 10.40 12.96 -5.83
C THR A 322 9.04 12.31 -5.55
N ASP A 323 8.21 12.86 -4.67
CA ASP A 323 6.84 12.36 -4.43
C ASP A 323 5.99 12.55 -5.68
N ALA A 324 6.08 13.72 -6.32
CA ALA A 324 5.38 13.98 -7.57
C ALA A 324 5.80 13.01 -8.68
N ALA A 325 7.12 12.83 -8.88
CA ALA A 325 7.66 11.92 -9.88
C ALA A 325 7.20 10.46 -9.65
N ALA A 326 7.30 9.95 -8.42
CA ALA A 326 6.88 8.58 -8.11
C ALA A 326 5.38 8.35 -8.32
N ARG A 327 4.53 9.34 -8.01
CA ARG A 327 3.08 9.22 -8.26
C ARG A 327 2.76 9.20 -9.74
N LEU A 328 3.44 10.01 -10.54
CA LEU A 328 3.31 9.98 -12.00
C LEU A 328 3.73 8.63 -12.57
N MET A 329 4.85 8.07 -12.10
CA MET A 329 5.31 6.73 -12.50
C MET A 329 4.29 5.64 -12.14
N ALA A 330 3.78 5.66 -10.91
CA ALA A 330 2.77 4.70 -10.46
C ALA A 330 1.48 4.83 -11.30
N ARG A 331 0.99 6.05 -11.54
CA ARG A 331 -0.21 6.30 -12.33
C ARG A 331 -0.06 5.88 -13.78
N ALA A 332 1.08 6.19 -14.41
CA ALA A 332 1.36 5.78 -15.78
C ALA A 332 1.25 4.26 -15.94
N ARG A 333 1.82 3.48 -15.01
CA ARG A 333 1.72 2.02 -15.02
C ARG A 333 0.28 1.51 -14.90
N ILE A 334 -0.53 2.14 -14.04
CA ILE A 334 -1.95 1.79 -13.88
C ILE A 334 -2.74 2.10 -15.16
N ASP A 335 -2.49 3.26 -15.75
CA ASP A 335 -3.17 3.71 -16.96
C ASP A 335 -2.80 2.86 -18.18
N ASP A 336 -1.54 2.42 -18.29
CA ASP A 336 -1.08 1.45 -19.30
C ASP A 336 -1.86 0.14 -19.18
N ALA A 337 -1.90 -0.45 -17.98
CA ALA A 337 -2.62 -1.71 -17.75
C ALA A 337 -4.14 -1.59 -18.00
N SER A 338 -4.72 -0.44 -17.70
CA SER A 338 -6.13 -0.15 -17.95
C SER A 338 -6.44 -0.11 -19.45
N ARG A 339 -5.54 0.47 -20.26
CA ARG A 339 -5.68 0.51 -21.73
C ARG A 339 -5.57 -0.89 -22.34
N ASP A 340 -4.63 -1.70 -21.88
CA ASP A 340 -4.43 -3.06 -22.38
C ASP A 340 -5.70 -3.91 -22.16
N LYS A 341 -6.30 -3.85 -20.96
CA LYS A 341 -7.57 -4.53 -20.67
C LYS A 341 -8.73 -4.03 -21.52
N ALA A 342 -8.81 -2.73 -21.77
CA ALA A 342 -9.85 -2.17 -22.64
C ALA A 342 -9.72 -2.67 -24.08
N GLY A 343 -8.48 -2.79 -24.59
CA GLY A 343 -8.19 -3.39 -25.90
C GLY A 343 -8.61 -4.85 -25.99
N GLU A 344 -8.30 -5.66 -24.97
CA GLU A 344 -8.71 -7.08 -24.90
C GLU A 344 -10.23 -7.27 -24.95
N VAL A 345 -11.00 -6.38 -24.29
CA VAL A 345 -12.46 -6.42 -24.31
C VAL A 345 -13.01 -6.07 -25.69
N VAL A 346 -12.44 -5.07 -26.37
CA VAL A 346 -12.84 -4.71 -27.74
C VAL A 346 -12.56 -5.87 -28.69
N ASP A 347 -11.36 -6.45 -28.63
CA ASP A 347 -10.98 -7.61 -29.44
C ASP A 347 -11.90 -8.82 -29.19
N GLN A 348 -12.31 -9.04 -27.93
CA GLN A 348 -13.22 -10.13 -27.58
C GLN A 348 -14.62 -9.91 -28.13
N VAL A 349 -15.15 -8.69 -28.03
CA VAL A 349 -16.45 -8.32 -28.61
C VAL A 349 -16.44 -8.45 -30.12
N GLU A 350 -15.34 -8.05 -30.79
CA GLU A 350 -15.18 -8.20 -32.23
C GLU A 350 -15.08 -9.67 -32.68
N ARG A 351 -14.36 -10.51 -31.92
CA ARG A 351 -14.31 -11.97 -32.14
C ARG A 351 -15.68 -12.63 -31.98
N ASP A 352 -16.41 -12.28 -30.92
CA ASP A 352 -17.73 -12.85 -30.64
C ASP A 352 -18.78 -12.36 -31.66
N ALA A 353 -18.65 -11.12 -32.15
CA ALA A 353 -19.46 -10.61 -33.26
C ALA A 353 -19.15 -11.33 -34.60
N ALA A 354 -17.88 -11.66 -34.86
CA ALA A 354 -17.46 -12.38 -36.06
C ALA A 354 -17.85 -13.88 -36.03
N CYS A 355 -18.05 -14.46 -34.84
CA CYS A 355 -18.46 -15.86 -34.66
C CYS A 355 -19.99 -16.06 -34.58
N SER A 356 -20.79 -14.99 -34.65
CA SER A 356 -22.25 -15.08 -34.63
C SER A 356 -22.80 -15.53 -36.00
N PRO A 357 -23.62 -16.60 -36.09
CA PRO A 357 -24.08 -17.12 -37.37
C PRO A 357 -25.08 -16.13 -38.00
N ALA A 358 -24.64 -15.41 -39.03
CA ALA A 358 -25.52 -14.62 -39.86
C ALA A 358 -26.64 -15.50 -40.45
N SER A 359 -27.87 -15.09 -40.18
CA SER A 359 -29.16 -15.53 -40.76
C SER A 359 -29.06 -16.34 -42.06
N GLN A 360 -29.40 -17.64 -42.00
CA GLN A 360 -29.72 -18.40 -43.20
C GLN A 360 -31.07 -17.94 -43.78
N PRO A 361 -31.20 -17.75 -45.11
CA PRO A 361 -32.47 -17.39 -45.73
C PRO A 361 -33.44 -18.59 -45.71
N ASN A 362 -34.68 -18.29 -45.32
CA ASN A 362 -35.77 -19.24 -45.09
C ASN A 362 -36.12 -20.04 -46.36
N VAL A 363 -36.01 -21.37 -46.31
CA VAL A 363 -36.36 -22.29 -47.40
C VAL A 363 -37.83 -22.70 -47.31
N THR A 364 -38.62 -22.19 -48.27
CA THR A 364 -39.86 -22.72 -48.87
C THR A 364 -40.86 -23.52 -48.01
N ALA A 365 -42.00 -22.90 -47.70
CA ALA A 365 -43.23 -23.57 -47.26
C ALA A 365 -43.96 -24.26 -48.44
N ARG A 366 -44.29 -25.55 -48.30
CA ARG A 366 -45.26 -26.27 -49.15
C ARG A 366 -46.69 -26.04 -48.64
N PRO A 367 -47.72 -25.91 -49.51
CA PRO A 367 -49.10 -25.77 -49.06
C PRO A 367 -49.75 -27.14 -48.78
N SER A 368 -50.49 -27.23 -47.67
CA SER A 368 -51.29 -28.40 -47.28
C SER A 368 -52.64 -28.43 -48.00
N VAL A 369 -53.00 -29.59 -48.55
CA VAL A 369 -54.34 -29.89 -49.09
C VAL A 369 -55.22 -30.42 -47.96
N VAL A 370 -56.41 -29.84 -47.78
CA VAL A 370 -57.47 -30.31 -46.87
C VAL A 370 -58.64 -30.80 -47.73
N PRO A 371 -59.25 -31.98 -47.47
CA PRO A 371 -60.54 -32.33 -48.05
C PRO A 371 -61.71 -32.00 -47.10
N PRO A 372 -62.91 -31.67 -47.61
CA PRO A 372 -64.04 -31.27 -46.78
C PRO A 372 -64.87 -32.48 -46.28
N PRO A 373 -65.68 -32.30 -45.23
CA PRO A 373 -66.51 -33.37 -44.67
C PRO A 373 -67.87 -33.49 -45.39
N GLN A 374 -68.32 -34.75 -45.49
CA GLN A 374 -69.58 -35.34 -46.00
C GLN A 374 -70.58 -34.47 -46.76
#